data_AF-A0A179EP46-F1
#
_entry.id   AF-A0A179EP46-F1
#
_cell.length_a   1.000
_cell.length_b   1.000
_cell.length_c   1.000
_cell.angle_alpha   90.00
_cell.angle_beta   90.00
_cell.angle_gamma   90.00
#
_symmetry.space_group_name_H-M   'P 1'
#
loop_
_entity.id
_entity.type
_entity.pdbx_description
1 polymer ?
#
loop_
_entity_poly.entity_id
_entity_poly.type
_entity_poly.pdbx_seq_one_letter_code
_entity_poly.pdbx_strand_id
1 'polypeptide(L)'
;MEYKEMTRDEVIDIILEQLAIHFDGDEQNAHALATEMSAGFASPEMVSQARGHLLKDNELGFRYPDILDVPCGMYATTAQWGKQNPPNTDPGSIMQLFVYAEHAQRKILVAITGYNGEIFVWHTHNNNSYNSPGWRKMTTAFTLFEGSSAGVDTLINLNDSMKHYSTLKIHVAGWGGQVYEANNVLAPTISFCNTYDSSAGMEMYELKLERVTDTQYKIVRSNQQYVIGTVSGVQFKDNVEIKITKIEGLK
;
A
#
# COMPACT_ATOMS: atom_id res chain seq x y z
N MET A 1 12.61 -39.88 24.68
CA MET A 1 11.87 -40.91 25.45
C MET A 1 10.41 -40.75 25.06
N GLU A 2 9.79 -41.78 24.50
CA GLU A 2 8.39 -41.68 24.06
C GLU A 2 7.46 -41.68 25.28
N TYR A 3 6.37 -40.90 25.27
CA TYR A 3 5.41 -40.80 26.39
C TYR A 3 4.85 -42.15 26.86
N LYS A 4 4.93 -43.19 26.02
CA LYS A 4 4.49 -44.55 26.33
C LYS A 4 5.41 -45.29 27.31
N GLU A 5 6.60 -44.76 27.56
CA GLU A 5 7.63 -45.39 28.41
C GLU A 5 7.76 -44.72 29.78
N MET A 6 6.97 -43.69 30.06
CA MET A 6 6.99 -42.92 31.31
C MET A 6 5.83 -43.32 32.22
N THR A 7 6.01 -43.16 33.53
CA THR A 7 4.89 -43.29 34.46
C THR A 7 3.92 -42.12 34.30
N ARG A 8 2.66 -42.33 34.68
CA ARG A 8 1.60 -41.30 34.54
C ARG A 8 1.99 -39.98 35.20
N ASP A 9 2.61 -40.02 36.36
CA ASP A 9 2.95 -38.82 37.12
C ASP A 9 4.12 -38.07 36.46
N GLU A 10 5.12 -38.77 35.90
CA GLU A 10 6.19 -38.16 35.11
C GLU A 10 5.67 -37.52 33.82
N VAL A 11 4.68 -38.16 33.16
CA VAL A 11 4.00 -37.56 32.00
C VAL A 11 3.22 -36.31 32.40
N ILE A 12 2.55 -36.33 33.54
CA ILE A 12 1.81 -35.17 34.06
C ILE A 12 2.78 -34.03 34.38
N ASP A 13 3.89 -34.29 35.06
CA ASP A 13 4.88 -33.26 35.42
C ASP A 13 5.54 -32.66 34.17
N ILE A 14 5.91 -33.49 33.19
CA ILE A 14 6.44 -33.00 31.91
C ILE A 14 5.38 -32.20 31.15
N ILE A 15 4.12 -32.64 31.13
CA ILE A 15 3.04 -31.88 30.49
C ILE A 15 2.83 -30.55 31.23
N LEU A 16 2.87 -30.53 32.57
CA LEU A 16 2.72 -29.32 33.38
C LEU A 16 3.90 -28.36 33.20
N GLU A 17 5.12 -28.87 33.09
CA GLU A 17 6.32 -28.08 32.81
C GLU A 17 6.28 -27.51 31.39
N GLN A 18 5.91 -28.32 30.39
CA GLN A 18 5.68 -27.87 29.02
C GLN A 18 4.53 -26.86 28.95
N LEU A 19 3.45 -27.05 29.71
CA LEU A 19 2.35 -26.10 29.85
C LEU A 19 2.82 -24.79 30.50
N ALA A 20 3.61 -24.86 31.58
CA ALA A 20 4.11 -23.69 32.29
C ALA A 20 5.05 -22.86 31.40
N ILE A 21 5.92 -23.52 30.63
CA ILE A 21 6.76 -22.91 29.60
C ILE A 21 5.89 -22.36 28.44
N HIS A 22 4.71 -22.93 28.19
CA HIS A 22 3.74 -22.47 27.18
C HIS A 22 2.80 -21.36 27.67
N PHE A 23 2.62 -21.17 28.98
CA PHE A 23 1.67 -20.24 29.60
C PHE A 23 2.31 -19.01 30.24
N ASP A 24 3.61 -18.78 30.02
CA ASP A 24 4.34 -17.62 30.55
C ASP A 24 4.01 -16.30 29.79
N GLY A 25 2.71 -15.97 29.72
CA GLY A 25 2.21 -14.64 29.40
C GLY A 25 1.57 -14.06 30.66
N ASP A 26 2.07 -12.92 31.14
CA ASP A 26 1.47 -12.23 32.28
C ASP A 26 0.22 -11.44 31.87
N GLU A 27 -0.53 -10.92 32.85
CA GLU A 27 -1.72 -10.08 32.63
C GLU A 27 -1.42 -8.81 31.80
N GLN A 28 -0.15 -8.46 31.57
CA GLN A 28 0.27 -7.31 30.77
C GLN A 28 0.61 -7.68 29.31
N ASN A 29 1.03 -8.91 29.03
CA ASN A 29 1.41 -9.38 27.69
C ASN A 29 0.84 -10.77 27.37
N ALA A 30 -0.42 -10.82 26.95
CA ALA A 30 -1.09 -12.03 26.46
C ALA A 30 -0.51 -12.63 25.16
N HIS A 31 0.62 -12.10 24.69
CA HIS A 31 1.38 -12.55 23.53
C HIS A 31 2.87 -12.39 23.84
N ALA A 32 3.48 -13.37 24.53
CA ALA A 32 4.93 -13.45 24.57
C ALA A 32 5.46 -13.60 23.13
N LEU A 33 6.51 -12.85 22.78
CA LEU A 33 7.19 -13.00 21.49
C LEU A 33 7.63 -14.46 21.33
N ALA A 34 7.35 -15.07 20.18
CA ALA A 34 7.86 -16.40 19.89
C ALA A 34 9.40 -16.37 19.94
N THR A 35 9.99 -17.25 20.73
CA THR A 35 11.45 -17.42 20.83
C THR A 35 11.85 -18.79 20.27
N GLU A 36 13.15 -19.07 20.18
CA GLU A 36 13.64 -20.41 19.81
C GLU A 36 13.18 -21.53 20.78
N MET A 37 12.62 -21.18 21.95
CA MET A 37 12.16 -22.13 22.98
C MET A 37 10.66 -22.06 23.28
N SER A 38 9.89 -21.11 22.71
CA SER A 38 8.44 -20.99 22.98
C SER A 38 7.67 -20.43 21.79
N ALA A 39 6.50 -21.00 21.51
CA ALA A 39 5.67 -20.65 20.35
C ALA A 39 4.71 -19.47 20.57
N GLY A 40 4.64 -18.89 21.78
CA GLY A 40 3.80 -17.74 22.13
C GLY A 40 2.32 -17.93 21.79
N PHE A 41 1.50 -18.47 22.71
CA PHE A 41 0.06 -18.67 22.46
C PHE A 41 -0.84 -17.60 23.09
N ALA A 42 -1.99 -17.40 22.44
CA ALA A 42 -3.07 -16.50 22.85
C ALA A 42 -3.83 -17.04 24.08
N SER A 43 -4.32 -16.15 24.95
CA SER A 43 -5.06 -16.52 26.17
C SER A 43 -6.37 -17.28 25.87
N PRO A 44 -6.93 -18.03 26.85
CA PRO A 44 -8.22 -18.69 26.71
C PRO A 44 -9.36 -17.74 26.32
N GLU A 45 -9.40 -16.50 26.86
CA GLU A 45 -10.36 -15.49 26.41
C GLU A 45 -10.18 -15.17 24.92
N MET A 46 -8.94 -15.03 24.44
CA MET A 46 -8.64 -14.70 23.04
C MET A 46 -9.06 -15.82 22.10
N VAL A 47 -8.84 -17.09 22.48
CA VAL A 47 -9.33 -18.25 21.72
C VAL A 47 -10.86 -18.28 21.70
N SER A 48 -11.53 -17.96 22.82
CA SER A 48 -13.00 -17.93 22.89
C SER A 48 -13.65 -16.84 22.02
N GLN A 49 -12.93 -15.75 21.76
CA GLN A 49 -13.36 -14.63 20.93
C GLN A 49 -12.96 -14.79 19.45
N ALA A 50 -12.08 -15.74 19.12
CA ALA A 50 -11.67 -16.03 17.75
C ALA A 50 -12.84 -16.65 16.94
N ARG A 51 -13.61 -15.80 16.27
CA ARG A 51 -14.62 -16.20 15.27
C ARG A 51 -14.00 -16.02 13.88
N GLY A 52 -13.14 -16.94 13.48
CA GLY A 52 -12.34 -16.85 12.25
C GLY A 52 -10.84 -16.95 12.55
N HIS A 53 -9.99 -16.43 11.65
CA HIS A 53 -8.52 -16.43 11.83
C HIS A 53 -8.00 -15.21 12.61
N LEU A 54 -8.87 -14.30 13.07
CA LEU A 54 -8.52 -13.06 13.75
C LEU A 54 -9.23 -12.97 15.11
N LEU A 55 -8.59 -12.29 16.07
CA LEU A 55 -9.17 -11.92 17.36
C LEU A 55 -10.17 -10.79 17.16
N LYS A 56 -11.45 -11.03 17.42
CA LYS A 56 -12.47 -9.98 17.28
C LYS A 56 -12.45 -9.09 18.52
N ASP A 57 -12.03 -7.84 18.35
CA ASP A 57 -12.04 -6.84 19.42
C ASP A 57 -12.35 -5.45 18.84
N ASN A 58 -13.59 -5.01 19.01
CA ASN A 58 -14.01 -3.68 18.57
C ASN A 58 -13.63 -2.57 19.55
N GLU A 59 -13.03 -2.89 20.70
CA GLU A 59 -12.63 -1.91 21.72
C GLU A 59 -11.10 -1.82 21.88
N LEU A 60 -10.37 -2.37 20.91
CA LEU A 60 -8.90 -2.46 20.96
C LEU A 60 -8.24 -1.09 21.16
N GLY A 61 -8.74 -0.04 20.50
CA GLY A 61 -8.20 1.31 20.67
C GLY A 61 -8.59 2.00 21.97
N PHE A 62 -9.61 1.49 22.70
CA PHE A 62 -9.88 1.94 24.06
C PHE A 62 -8.96 1.27 25.08
N ARG A 63 -8.59 0.00 24.84
CA ARG A 63 -7.63 -0.75 25.68
C ARG A 63 -6.19 -0.29 25.45
N TYR A 64 -5.84 0.02 24.20
CA TYR A 64 -4.53 0.51 23.78
C TYR A 64 -4.72 1.85 23.04
N PRO A 65 -4.74 2.99 23.75
CA PRO A 65 -4.97 4.31 23.15
C PRO A 65 -3.90 4.74 22.15
N ASP A 66 -2.68 4.21 22.25
CA ASP A 66 -1.65 4.31 21.21
C ASP A 66 -1.64 3.02 20.39
N ILE A 67 -1.72 3.17 19.07
CA ILE A 67 -1.71 2.02 18.14
C ILE A 67 -0.40 1.24 18.20
N LEU A 68 0.70 1.88 18.61
CA LEU A 68 2.00 1.24 18.74
C LEU A 68 2.10 0.37 20.00
N ASP A 69 1.22 0.56 20.99
CA ASP A 69 1.16 -0.24 22.21
C ASP A 69 0.37 -1.54 22.01
N VAL A 70 -0.38 -1.66 20.90
CA VAL A 70 -1.11 -2.89 20.57
C VAL A 70 -0.14 -4.08 20.55
N PRO A 71 -0.45 -5.19 21.25
CA PRO A 71 0.42 -6.35 21.30
C PRO A 71 0.47 -7.09 19.95
N CYS A 72 1.53 -7.86 19.72
CA CYS A 72 1.68 -8.63 18.50
C CYS A 72 0.51 -9.61 18.35
N GLY A 73 -0.12 -9.67 17.18
CA GLY A 73 -1.31 -10.47 16.98
C GLY A 73 -2.06 -10.07 15.71
N MET A 74 -3.18 -10.76 15.47
CA MET A 74 -4.04 -10.48 14.32
C MET A 74 -5.46 -10.19 14.82
N TYR A 75 -5.96 -9.00 14.53
CA TYR A 75 -7.19 -8.45 15.11
C TYR A 75 -8.20 -8.09 14.04
N ALA A 76 -9.48 -8.37 14.30
CA ALA A 76 -10.61 -7.78 13.60
C ALA A 76 -11.20 -6.71 14.52
N THR A 77 -10.98 -5.44 14.18
CA THR A 77 -11.21 -4.29 15.07
C THR A 77 -11.83 -3.11 14.31
N THR A 78 -11.91 -1.95 14.97
CA THR A 78 -12.34 -0.69 14.35
C THR A 78 -11.27 0.40 14.49
N ALA A 79 -11.24 1.36 13.56
CA ALA A 79 -10.29 2.46 13.58
C ALA A 79 -10.59 3.45 14.71
N GLN A 80 -9.82 3.40 15.81
CA GLN A 80 -10.11 4.10 17.07
C GLN A 80 -9.00 5.03 17.58
N TRP A 81 -7.87 5.13 16.87
CA TRP A 81 -6.67 5.86 17.31
C TRP A 81 -6.57 7.30 16.78
N GLY A 82 -7.70 7.87 16.34
CA GLY A 82 -7.77 9.26 15.87
C GLY A 82 -6.75 9.58 14.78
N LYS A 83 -5.76 10.43 15.09
CA LYS A 83 -4.69 10.82 14.14
C LYS A 83 -3.74 9.69 13.77
N GLN A 84 -3.67 8.63 14.58
CA GLN A 84 -2.87 7.44 14.29
C GLN A 84 -3.65 6.37 13.52
N ASN A 85 -4.92 6.62 13.15
CA ASN A 85 -5.63 5.74 12.23
C ASN A 85 -4.94 5.71 10.86
N PRO A 86 -5.07 4.61 10.10
CA PRO A 86 -4.69 4.61 8.70
C PRO A 86 -5.33 5.79 7.94
N PRO A 87 -4.62 6.45 7.02
CA PRO A 87 -5.15 7.56 6.24
C PRO A 87 -6.47 7.22 5.56
N ASN A 88 -7.35 8.20 5.40
CA ASN A 88 -8.67 8.06 4.77
C ASN A 88 -9.57 6.97 5.40
N THR A 89 -9.34 6.63 6.68
CA THR A 89 -10.19 5.70 7.42
C THR A 89 -11.01 6.45 8.45
N ASP A 90 -12.34 6.41 8.30
CA ASP A 90 -13.25 7.07 9.24
C ASP A 90 -13.19 6.40 10.62
N PRO A 91 -13.25 7.16 11.72
CA PRO A 91 -13.35 6.61 13.07
C PRO A 91 -14.50 5.61 13.19
N GLY A 92 -14.22 4.44 13.76
CA GLY A 92 -15.20 3.35 13.91
C GLY A 92 -15.34 2.44 12.68
N SER A 93 -14.62 2.71 11.58
CA SER A 93 -14.60 1.80 10.41
C SER A 93 -13.99 0.46 10.78
N ILE A 94 -14.61 -0.63 10.31
CA ILE A 94 -14.09 -1.99 10.51
C ILE A 94 -12.79 -2.16 9.73
N MET A 95 -11.78 -2.75 10.38
CA MET A 95 -10.48 -3.04 9.80
C MET A 95 -9.90 -4.34 10.36
N GLN A 96 -9.01 -4.95 9.59
CA GLN A 96 -8.14 -6.02 10.07
C GLN A 96 -6.78 -5.41 10.39
N LEU A 97 -6.24 -5.67 11.58
CA LEU A 97 -4.94 -5.18 12.04
C LEU A 97 -4.03 -6.37 12.33
N PHE A 98 -2.87 -6.41 11.68
CA PHE A 98 -1.82 -7.38 11.94
C PHE A 98 -0.65 -6.64 12.57
N VAL A 99 -0.22 -7.08 13.75
CA VAL A 99 0.91 -6.50 14.47
C VAL A 99 1.97 -7.57 14.60
N TYR A 100 3.10 -7.36 13.93
CA TYR A 100 4.28 -8.21 14.02
C TYR A 100 5.38 -7.44 14.73
N ALA A 101 6.21 -8.14 15.51
CA ALA A 101 7.43 -7.56 16.03
C ALA A 101 8.47 -8.66 16.23
N GLU A 102 9.73 -8.35 15.94
CA GLU A 102 10.87 -9.13 16.45
C GLU A 102 11.41 -8.51 17.75
N HIS A 103 11.10 -7.23 18.02
CA HIS A 103 11.46 -6.52 19.25
C HIS A 103 10.45 -5.39 19.53
N ALA A 104 10.31 -4.95 20.78
CA ALA A 104 9.35 -3.91 21.18
C ALA A 104 9.46 -2.59 20.37
N GLN A 105 10.67 -2.26 19.90
CA GLN A 105 10.97 -1.06 19.11
C GLN A 105 10.98 -1.29 17.59
N ARG A 106 10.73 -2.52 17.13
CA ARG A 106 10.76 -2.95 15.73
C ARG A 106 9.47 -3.69 15.41
N LYS A 107 8.38 -2.93 15.27
CA LYS A 107 7.05 -3.42 14.94
C LYS A 107 6.73 -3.16 13.47
N ILE A 108 5.94 -4.05 12.90
CA ILE A 108 5.31 -3.91 11.58
C ILE A 108 3.81 -4.03 11.82
N LEU A 109 3.09 -2.93 11.56
CA LEU A 109 1.64 -2.92 11.59
C LEU A 109 1.14 -2.98 10.15
N VAL A 110 0.21 -3.89 9.86
CA VAL A 110 -0.51 -3.96 8.59
C VAL A 110 -1.98 -3.77 8.89
N ALA A 111 -2.61 -2.77 8.29
CA ALA A 111 -4.05 -2.53 8.39
C ALA A 111 -4.72 -2.76 7.04
N ILE A 112 -5.79 -3.54 7.01
CA ILE A 112 -6.65 -3.75 5.84
C ILE A 112 -8.01 -3.14 6.13
N THR A 113 -8.42 -2.12 5.37
CA THR A 113 -9.71 -1.45 5.58
C THR A 113 -10.85 -2.31 5.04
N GLY A 114 -11.93 -2.46 5.80
CA GLY A 114 -12.99 -3.42 5.48
C GLY A 114 -13.76 -3.12 4.20
N TYR A 115 -14.10 -1.85 3.93
CA TYR A 115 -14.96 -1.47 2.80
C TYR A 115 -14.21 -1.32 1.47
N ASN A 116 -13.02 -0.70 1.50
CA ASN A 116 -12.26 -0.41 0.28
C ASN A 116 -11.18 -1.47 -0.01
N GLY A 117 -10.87 -2.32 0.97
CA GLY A 117 -9.79 -3.31 0.86
C GLY A 117 -8.41 -2.67 0.75
N GLU A 118 -8.24 -1.42 1.18
CA GLU A 118 -6.96 -0.73 1.12
C GLU A 118 -6.03 -1.29 2.18
N ILE A 119 -4.77 -1.48 1.82
CA ILE A 119 -3.78 -2.03 2.73
C ILE A 119 -2.78 -0.94 3.09
N PHE A 120 -2.58 -0.74 4.38
CA PHE A 120 -1.63 0.20 4.95
C PHE A 120 -0.58 -0.53 5.76
N VAL A 121 0.65 -0.02 5.74
CA VAL A 121 1.78 -0.59 6.47
C VAL A 121 2.49 0.52 7.25
N TRP A 122 2.79 0.26 8.52
CA TRP A 122 3.63 1.11 9.36
C TRP A 122 4.78 0.29 9.92
N HIS A 123 6.00 0.63 9.54
CA HIS A 123 7.23 0.06 10.10
C HIS A 123 7.80 0.98 11.18
N THR A 124 7.97 0.48 12.39
CA THR A 124 8.74 1.15 13.43
C THR A 124 10.13 0.56 13.51
N HIS A 125 11.10 1.42 13.84
CA HIS A 125 12.48 1.03 14.08
C HIS A 125 13.03 1.93 15.19
N ASN A 126 14.08 1.50 15.89
CA ASN A 126 14.73 2.32 16.92
C ASN A 126 15.45 3.57 16.36
N ASN A 127 15.52 3.67 15.03
CA ASN A 127 16.16 4.76 14.30
C ASN A 127 15.31 5.08 13.06
N ASN A 128 14.79 6.31 13.00
CA ASN A 128 13.91 6.79 11.93
C ASN A 128 14.66 7.09 10.61
N SER A 129 15.98 6.84 10.53
CA SER A 129 16.77 7.09 9.32
C SER A 129 16.40 6.18 8.14
N TYR A 130 15.84 4.99 8.40
CA TYR A 130 15.53 4.01 7.36
C TYR A 130 14.06 4.05 6.91
N ASN A 131 13.17 4.52 7.78
CA ASN A 131 11.75 4.56 7.51
C ASN A 131 11.15 5.82 8.12
N SER A 132 10.52 6.67 7.30
CA SER A 132 9.66 7.73 7.79
C SER A 132 8.56 7.12 8.67
N PRO A 133 8.31 7.68 9.87
CA PRO A 133 7.27 7.21 10.76
C PRO A 133 5.88 7.44 10.12
N GLY A 134 4.92 6.58 10.47
CA GLY A 134 3.54 6.68 10.04
C GLY A 134 3.12 5.61 9.03
N TRP A 135 1.82 5.59 8.75
CA TRP A 135 1.20 4.71 7.78
C TRP A 135 1.60 5.04 6.34
N ARG A 136 1.83 3.99 5.56
CA ARG A 136 2.02 4.05 4.11
C ARG A 136 1.00 3.16 3.43
N LYS A 137 0.34 3.67 2.39
CA LYS A 137 -0.60 2.87 1.59
C LYS A 137 0.19 1.96 0.65
N MET A 138 -0.17 0.68 0.58
CA MET A 138 0.26 -0.22 -0.48
C MET A 138 -0.65 -0.03 -1.68
N THR A 139 -0.08 0.41 -2.80
CA THR A 139 -0.79 0.57 -4.05
C THR A 139 -0.52 -0.63 -4.95
N THR A 140 -1.59 -1.25 -5.43
CA THR A 140 -1.53 -2.29 -6.44
C THR A 140 -1.59 -1.68 -7.84
N ALA A 141 -0.88 -2.27 -8.80
CA ALA A 141 -0.86 -1.80 -10.18
C ALA A 141 -1.22 -2.95 -11.13
N PHE A 142 -2.05 -2.66 -12.13
CA PHE A 142 -2.40 -3.59 -13.20
C PHE A 142 -2.11 -2.96 -14.55
N THR A 143 -1.45 -3.69 -15.46
CA THR A 143 -1.11 -3.17 -16.80
C THR A 143 -2.36 -3.20 -17.70
N LEU A 144 -2.96 -2.03 -17.89
CA LEU A 144 -4.13 -1.84 -18.74
C LEU A 144 -3.77 -1.80 -20.22
N PHE A 145 -2.61 -1.25 -20.56
CA PHE A 145 -2.09 -1.21 -21.91
C PHE A 145 -0.57 -1.24 -21.88
N GLU A 146 0.03 -1.94 -22.83
CA GLU A 146 1.47 -1.91 -23.09
C GLU A 146 1.68 -2.03 -24.60
N GLY A 147 2.46 -1.11 -25.19
CA GLY A 147 2.63 -1.04 -26.63
C GLY A 147 3.15 0.32 -27.09
N SER A 148 2.68 0.76 -28.25
CA SER A 148 3.06 2.05 -28.85
C SER A 148 1.84 2.69 -29.47
N SER A 149 1.30 3.72 -28.84
CA SER A 149 0.18 4.50 -29.37
C SER A 149 0.55 5.98 -29.43
N ALA A 150 0.31 6.62 -30.57
CA ALA A 150 0.57 8.04 -30.80
C ALA A 150 -0.47 8.62 -31.75
N GLY A 151 -0.53 9.94 -31.82
CA GLY A 151 -1.40 10.66 -32.75
C GLY A 151 -2.81 10.90 -32.24
N VAL A 152 -3.37 12.04 -32.65
CA VAL A 152 -4.75 12.42 -32.34
C VAL A 152 -5.72 11.47 -33.07
N ASP A 153 -6.86 11.19 -32.45
CA ASP A 153 -7.90 10.25 -32.87
C ASP A 153 -7.51 8.76 -32.83
N THR A 154 -6.30 8.43 -32.37
CA THR A 154 -5.90 7.05 -32.12
C THR A 154 -6.64 6.47 -30.90
N LEU A 155 -7.21 5.26 -31.09
CA LEU A 155 -7.86 4.49 -30.03
C LEU A 155 -6.87 3.56 -29.33
N ILE A 156 -6.97 3.49 -28.00
CA ILE A 156 -6.19 2.63 -27.13
C ILE A 156 -7.16 1.68 -26.43
N ASN A 157 -7.09 0.40 -26.78
CA ASN A 157 -7.85 -0.65 -26.09
C ASN A 157 -7.13 -1.05 -24.81
N LEU A 158 -7.89 -1.19 -23.73
CA LEU A 158 -7.40 -1.56 -22.41
C LEU A 158 -7.78 -3.02 -22.09
N ASN A 159 -6.91 -3.71 -21.37
CA ASN A 159 -7.07 -5.09 -20.96
C ASN A 159 -8.14 -5.29 -19.86
N ASP A 160 -8.53 -4.23 -19.16
CA ASP A 160 -9.55 -4.28 -18.11
C ASP A 160 -10.31 -2.94 -18.02
N SER A 161 -11.45 -2.96 -17.31
CA SER A 161 -12.29 -1.79 -17.06
C SER A 161 -11.60 -0.80 -16.14
N MET A 162 -11.53 0.47 -16.57
CA MET A 162 -10.99 1.55 -15.75
C MET A 162 -11.73 1.73 -14.43
N LYS A 163 -13.00 1.33 -14.31
CA LYS A 163 -13.80 1.50 -13.07
C LYS A 163 -13.22 0.78 -11.85
N HIS A 164 -12.33 -0.19 -12.07
CA HIS A 164 -11.68 -0.91 -10.97
C HIS A 164 -10.56 -0.13 -10.29
N TYR A 165 -10.11 0.97 -10.90
CA TYR A 165 -8.91 1.72 -10.50
C TYR A 165 -9.28 3.16 -10.11
N SER A 166 -8.67 3.69 -9.04
CA SER A 166 -8.86 5.09 -8.62
C SER A 166 -7.97 6.05 -9.40
N THR A 167 -6.81 5.56 -9.82
CA THR A 167 -5.75 6.37 -10.43
C THR A 167 -5.15 5.62 -11.61
N LEU A 168 -4.58 6.34 -12.55
CA LEU A 168 -3.90 5.82 -13.73
C LEU A 168 -2.47 6.33 -13.76
N LYS A 169 -1.52 5.44 -14.10
CA LYS A 169 -0.16 5.82 -14.48
C LYS A 169 -0.01 5.69 -15.99
N ILE A 170 0.30 6.80 -16.64
CA ILE A 170 0.50 6.88 -18.08
C ILE A 170 1.98 7.08 -18.33
N HIS A 171 2.58 6.13 -19.04
CA HIS A 171 3.97 6.15 -19.43
C HIS A 171 4.07 6.70 -20.84
N VAL A 172 4.89 7.73 -21.03
CA VAL A 172 5.11 8.35 -22.33
C VAL A 172 6.57 8.23 -22.75
N ALA A 173 6.80 7.95 -24.03
CA ALA A 173 8.11 7.96 -24.63
C ALA A 173 8.66 9.40 -24.71
N GLY A 174 9.91 9.59 -24.31
CA GLY A 174 10.58 10.90 -24.26
C GLY A 174 11.85 10.84 -23.41
N TRP A 175 12.48 11.99 -23.15
CA TRP A 175 13.71 12.10 -22.37
C TRP A 175 13.49 11.55 -20.94
N GLY A 176 14.00 10.34 -20.69
CA GLY A 176 13.96 9.66 -19.40
C GLY A 176 12.77 8.71 -19.15
N GLY A 177 11.84 8.52 -20.10
CA GLY A 177 10.68 7.64 -19.90
C GLY A 177 9.75 8.14 -18.78
N GLN A 178 9.07 9.25 -19.05
CA GLN A 178 8.28 9.95 -18.04
C GLN A 178 7.01 9.16 -17.68
N VAL A 179 6.67 9.16 -16.39
CA VAL A 179 5.49 8.52 -15.83
C VAL A 179 4.61 9.57 -15.17
N TYR A 180 3.36 9.67 -15.64
CA TYR A 180 2.38 10.60 -15.10
C TYR A 180 1.28 9.87 -14.38
N GLU A 181 1.10 10.22 -13.11
CA GLU A 181 -0.02 9.75 -12.33
C GLU A 181 -1.18 10.75 -12.43
N ALA A 182 -2.34 10.28 -12.85
CA ALA A 182 -3.55 11.09 -13.00
C ALA A 182 -4.75 10.36 -12.39
N ASN A 183 -5.66 11.11 -11.78
CA ASN A 183 -6.92 10.55 -11.30
C ASN A 183 -7.68 9.89 -12.46
N ASN A 184 -8.37 8.78 -12.17
CA ASN A 184 -9.21 8.12 -13.15
C ASN A 184 -10.49 8.93 -13.41
N VAL A 185 -10.39 9.91 -14.30
CA VAL A 185 -11.48 10.78 -14.74
C VAL A 185 -11.82 10.51 -16.20
N LEU A 186 -12.95 11.04 -16.67
CA LEU A 186 -13.41 10.83 -18.06
C LEU A 186 -12.43 11.38 -19.11
N ALA A 187 -11.67 12.42 -18.77
CA ALA A 187 -10.75 13.06 -19.69
C ALA A 187 -9.45 13.48 -19.00
N PRO A 188 -8.55 12.53 -18.66
CA PRO A 188 -7.29 12.86 -18.01
C PRO A 188 -6.44 13.71 -18.96
N THR A 189 -5.91 14.79 -18.41
CA THR A 189 -5.03 15.72 -19.13
C THR A 189 -3.70 15.78 -18.42
N ILE A 190 -2.63 15.57 -19.19
CA ILE A 190 -1.25 15.66 -18.74
C ILE A 190 -0.66 16.89 -19.43
N SER A 191 -0.14 17.80 -18.63
CA SER A 191 0.54 19.00 -19.12
C SER A 191 1.74 19.28 -18.25
N PHE A 192 2.90 19.40 -18.86
CA PHE A 192 4.14 19.67 -18.16
C PHE A 192 5.11 20.43 -19.05
N CYS A 193 6.11 21.01 -18.42
CA CYS A 193 7.18 21.69 -19.11
C CYS A 193 8.52 21.27 -18.52
N ASN A 194 9.46 20.92 -19.41
CA ASN A 194 10.84 20.66 -19.05
C ASN A 194 11.69 21.84 -19.49
N THR A 195 12.57 22.32 -18.60
CA THR A 195 13.59 23.33 -18.93
C THR A 195 14.94 22.65 -19.08
N TYR A 196 15.75 23.08 -20.04
CA TYR A 196 17.10 22.53 -20.20
C TYR A 196 18.10 23.22 -19.27
N ASP A 197 18.99 22.44 -18.66
CA ASP A 197 20.05 22.94 -17.76
C ASP A 197 21.26 23.49 -18.55
N SER A 198 21.56 22.92 -19.71
CA SER A 198 22.77 23.24 -20.49
C SER A 198 22.60 24.31 -21.58
N SER A 199 21.38 24.79 -21.83
CA SER A 199 21.09 25.82 -22.83
C SER A 199 19.75 26.49 -22.56
N ALA A 200 19.58 27.76 -22.95
CA ALA A 200 18.29 28.43 -22.84
C ALA A 200 17.25 27.77 -23.76
N GLY A 201 16.31 27.03 -23.18
CA GLY A 201 15.19 26.45 -23.89
C GLY A 201 14.27 25.64 -22.97
N MET A 202 13.08 25.34 -23.49
CA MET A 202 12.06 24.58 -22.78
C MET A 202 11.25 23.74 -23.76
N GLU A 203 10.73 22.62 -23.27
CA GLU A 203 9.79 21.75 -23.97
C GLU A 203 8.47 21.77 -23.24
N MET A 204 7.39 22.04 -23.96
CA MET A 204 6.04 22.02 -23.42
C MET A 204 5.29 20.83 -23.99
N TYR A 205 4.58 20.12 -23.13
CA TYR A 205 3.87 18.91 -23.48
C TYR A 205 2.41 19.03 -23.06
N GLU A 206 1.51 18.59 -23.93
CA GLU A 206 0.09 18.51 -23.67
C GLU A 206 -0.49 17.24 -24.28
N LEU A 207 -0.89 16.30 -23.42
CA LEU A 207 -1.58 15.07 -23.79
C LEU A 207 -2.95 15.05 -23.12
N LYS A 208 -4.00 14.79 -23.89
CA LYS A 208 -5.35 14.59 -23.35
C LYS A 208 -5.94 13.31 -23.92
N LEU A 209 -6.43 12.48 -23.02
CA LEU A 209 -7.22 11.30 -23.38
C LEU A 209 -8.70 11.59 -23.15
N GLU A 210 -9.55 10.92 -23.90
CA GLU A 210 -11.00 10.90 -23.71
C GLU A 210 -11.46 9.45 -23.60
N ARG A 211 -12.19 9.15 -22.52
CA ARG A 211 -12.78 7.84 -22.30
C ARG A 211 -13.93 7.63 -23.29
N VAL A 212 -13.74 6.70 -24.23
CA VAL A 212 -14.78 6.32 -25.20
C VAL A 212 -15.70 5.26 -24.58
N THR A 213 -15.10 4.26 -23.92
CA THR A 213 -15.82 3.21 -23.18
C THR A 213 -15.11 2.90 -21.87
N ASP A 214 -15.61 1.94 -21.09
CA ASP A 214 -14.94 1.53 -19.86
C ASP A 214 -13.55 0.91 -20.08
N THR A 215 -13.27 0.43 -21.29
CA THR A 215 -12.05 -0.29 -21.68
C THR A 215 -11.34 0.35 -22.88
N GLN A 216 -11.64 1.61 -23.21
CA GLN A 216 -11.05 2.27 -24.37
C GLN A 216 -10.85 3.77 -24.14
N TYR A 217 -9.65 4.23 -24.48
CA TYR A 217 -9.31 5.65 -24.58
C TYR A 217 -9.15 6.08 -26.04
N LYS A 218 -9.37 7.38 -26.29
CA LYS A 218 -8.98 8.07 -27.53
C LYS A 218 -8.02 9.19 -27.18
N ILE A 219 -6.94 9.34 -27.94
CA ILE A 219 -6.06 10.51 -27.83
C ILE A 219 -6.77 11.68 -28.51
N VAL A 220 -7.17 12.70 -27.74
CA VAL A 220 -7.87 13.88 -28.29
C VAL A 220 -6.98 15.12 -28.37
N ARG A 221 -5.82 15.07 -27.72
CA ARG A 221 -4.78 16.08 -27.85
C ARG A 221 -3.42 15.44 -27.60
N SER A 222 -2.44 15.77 -28.44
CA SER A 222 -1.08 15.29 -28.34
C SER A 222 -0.17 16.33 -28.98
N ASN A 223 0.30 17.28 -28.17
CA ASN A 223 1.17 18.35 -28.62
C ASN A 223 2.48 18.34 -27.81
N GLN A 224 3.58 18.47 -28.52
CA GLN A 224 4.89 18.76 -27.96
C GLN A 224 5.48 19.95 -28.69
N GLN A 225 5.79 21.02 -27.97
CA GLN A 225 6.38 22.21 -28.53
C GLN A 225 7.75 22.50 -27.91
N TYR A 226 8.74 22.71 -28.77
CA TYR A 226 10.09 23.09 -28.35
C TYR A 226 10.26 24.59 -28.50
N VAL A 227 10.78 25.22 -27.46
CA VAL A 227 11.15 26.63 -27.44
C VAL A 227 12.66 26.68 -27.24
N ILE A 228 13.37 27.21 -28.22
CA ILE A 228 14.83 27.33 -28.19
C ILE A 228 15.21 28.80 -28.19
N GLY A 229 15.99 29.21 -27.20
CA GLY A 229 16.65 30.50 -27.19
C GLY A 229 17.83 30.48 -28.15
N THR A 230 17.79 31.32 -29.18
CA THR A 230 18.89 31.49 -30.12
C THR A 230 19.44 32.92 -30.04
N VAL A 231 20.63 33.15 -30.60
CA VAL A 231 21.24 34.50 -30.71
C VAL A 231 20.32 35.47 -31.48
N SER A 232 19.40 34.96 -32.31
CA SER A 232 18.46 35.73 -33.13
C SER A 232 17.04 35.82 -32.54
N GLY A 233 16.80 35.32 -31.33
CA GLY A 233 15.50 35.34 -30.66
C GLY A 233 14.95 33.95 -30.29
N VAL A 234 13.65 33.88 -30.01
CA VAL A 234 12.93 32.63 -29.65
C VAL A 234 12.48 31.91 -30.90
N GLN A 235 12.84 30.64 -31.06
CA GLN A 235 12.32 29.77 -32.12
C GLN A 235 11.41 28.68 -31.57
N PHE A 236 10.34 28.40 -32.30
CA PHE A 236 9.46 27.27 -32.08
C PHE A 236 9.76 26.19 -33.13
N LYS A 237 10.07 24.96 -32.71
CA LYS A 237 10.15 23.82 -33.64
C LYS A 237 8.83 23.09 -33.75
N ASP A 238 8.71 22.31 -34.83
CA ASP A 238 7.52 21.55 -35.19
C ASP A 238 7.00 20.66 -34.07
N ASN A 239 5.68 20.51 -34.09
CA ASN A 239 4.92 19.70 -33.14
C ASN A 239 5.23 18.21 -33.34
N VAL A 240 5.74 17.54 -32.32
CA VAL A 240 5.95 16.09 -32.34
C VAL A 240 4.85 15.42 -31.51
N GLU A 241 4.31 14.32 -32.01
CA GLU A 241 3.28 13.59 -31.29
C GLU A 241 3.86 12.88 -30.06
N ILE A 242 3.16 12.97 -28.93
CA ILE A 242 3.49 12.25 -27.71
C ILE A 242 3.08 10.80 -27.87
N LYS A 243 4.03 9.89 -27.70
CA LYS A 243 3.80 8.44 -27.76
C LYS A 243 3.57 7.87 -26.37
N ILE A 244 2.44 7.21 -26.16
CA ILE A 244 2.12 6.43 -24.96
C ILE A 244 2.66 5.02 -25.13
N THR A 245 3.40 4.54 -24.13
CA THR A 245 4.02 3.22 -24.13
C THR A 245 3.35 2.24 -23.19
N LYS A 246 2.77 2.73 -22.10
CA LYS A 246 2.10 1.90 -21.09
C LYS A 246 1.03 2.69 -20.36
N ILE A 247 -0.05 2.04 -19.97
CA ILE A 247 -1.05 2.56 -19.04
C ILE A 247 -1.24 1.52 -17.94
N GLU A 248 -1.13 1.95 -16.68
CA GLU A 248 -1.37 1.13 -15.51
C GLU A 248 -2.55 1.68 -14.71
N GLY A 249 -3.45 0.80 -14.29
CA GLY A 249 -4.49 1.12 -13.32
C GLY A 249 -3.98 0.89 -11.91
N LEU A 250 -4.22 1.85 -11.01
CA LEU A 250 -3.80 1.79 -9.61
C LEU A 250 -4.99 1.70 -8.65
N LYS A 251 -4.80 0.93 -7.57
CA LYS A 251 -5.75 0.83 -6.45
C LYS A 251 -5.03 0.75 -5.11
#